data_AF-A0A370HC89-F1
#
_entry.id   AF-A0A370HC89-F1
#
_cell.length_a   1.000
_cell.length_b   1.000
_cell.length_c   1.000
_cell.angle_alpha   90.00
_cell.angle_beta   90.00
_cell.angle_gamma   90.00
#
_symmetry.space_group_name_H-M   'P 1'
#
loop_
_entity.id
_entity.type
_entity.pdbx_description
1 polymer ?
#
loop_
_entity_poly.entity_id
_entity_poly.type
_entity_poly.pdbx_seq_one_letter_code
_entity_poly.pdbx_strand_id
1 'polypeptide(L)'
;MGIEKLLDIAEPDELKAAAGHRHTAYTSFTGKVRSVKEDMCLTTRPQSTLDFRHAAVLGVVTRCLDTAIDDKNAIAGDTHSRTVDAGNRYQDTDIAGGARVRRSESI
;
A
#
# COMPACT_ATOMS: atom_id res chain seq x y z
N MET A 1 35.29 -15.94 -5.38
CA MET A 1 34.30 -14.86 -5.20
C MET A 1 32.96 -15.43 -5.65
N GLY A 2 32.33 -16.21 -4.76
CA GLY A 2 31.20 -17.06 -5.08
C GLY A 2 29.87 -16.30 -4.99
N ILE A 3 28.93 -16.73 -5.82
CA ILE A 3 27.45 -16.75 -5.81
C ILE A 3 26.65 -16.22 -4.59
N GLU A 4 27.27 -15.85 -3.46
CA GLU A 4 26.66 -15.38 -2.22
C GLU A 4 25.87 -14.06 -2.36
N LYS A 5 26.00 -13.36 -3.49
CA LYS A 5 25.27 -12.11 -3.77
C LYS A 5 23.95 -12.29 -4.51
N LEU A 6 23.62 -13.50 -4.96
CA LEU A 6 22.41 -13.74 -5.79
C LEU A 6 21.16 -14.13 -4.97
N LEU A 7 21.29 -14.32 -3.64
CA LEU A 7 20.23 -14.86 -2.78
C LEU A 7 19.92 -13.97 -1.56
N ASP A 8 20.22 -12.68 -1.62
CA ASP A 8 19.65 -11.71 -0.67
C ASP A 8 18.22 -11.31 -1.12
N ILE A 9 17.44 -12.32 -1.49
CA ILE A 9 16.00 -12.17 -1.64
C ILE A 9 15.50 -12.22 -0.20
N ALA A 10 15.07 -11.06 0.32
CA ALA A 10 14.47 -10.94 1.65
C ALA A 10 13.59 -12.16 1.92
N GLU A 11 13.77 -12.81 3.08
CA GLU A 11 13.03 -14.02 3.42
C GLU A 11 11.53 -13.76 3.18
N PRO A 12 10.74 -14.77 2.76
CA PRO A 12 9.32 -14.58 2.43
C PRO A 12 8.53 -13.78 3.48
N ASP A 13 8.90 -13.92 4.75
CA ASP A 13 8.28 -13.20 5.86
C ASP A 13 8.74 -11.73 5.98
N GLU A 14 10.00 -11.42 5.67
CA GLU A 14 10.49 -10.04 5.57
C GLU A 14 9.80 -9.29 4.42
N LEU A 15 9.60 -9.96 3.29
CA LEU A 15 8.88 -9.43 2.13
C LEU A 15 7.41 -9.10 2.48
N LYS A 16 6.73 -10.01 3.18
CA LYS A 16 5.36 -9.81 3.67
C LYS A 16 5.30 -8.67 4.70
N ALA A 17 6.26 -8.61 5.63
CA ALA A 17 6.34 -7.57 6.65
C ALA A 17 6.56 -6.18 6.03
N ALA A 18 7.49 -6.05 5.09
CA ALA A 18 7.74 -4.80 4.36
C ALA A 18 6.50 -4.35 3.57
N ALA A 19 5.79 -5.28 2.93
CA ALA A 19 4.53 -5.00 2.24
C ALA A 19 3.44 -4.51 3.21
N GLY A 20 3.33 -5.14 4.38
CA GLY A 20 2.43 -4.73 5.45
C GLY A 20 2.72 -3.31 5.95
N HIS A 21 3.98 -3.01 6.28
CA HIS A 21 4.41 -1.67 6.70
C HIS A 21 4.10 -0.60 5.66
N ARG A 22 4.39 -0.89 4.39
CA ARG A 22 4.07 0.02 3.28
C ARG A 22 2.56 0.27 3.16
N HIS A 23 1.75 -0.78 3.24
CA HIS A 23 0.29 -0.67 3.21
C HIS A 23 -0.24 0.18 4.38
N THR A 24 0.22 -0.07 5.60
CA THR A 24 -0.15 0.70 6.79
C THR A 24 0.26 2.17 6.68
N ALA A 25 1.44 2.46 6.14
CA ALA A 25 1.91 3.84 5.95
C ALA A 25 1.01 4.61 4.96
N TYR A 26 0.66 3.99 3.82
CA TYR A 26 -0.22 4.64 2.83
C TYR A 26 -1.63 4.85 3.36
N THR A 27 -2.22 3.84 3.99
CA THR A 27 -3.58 3.94 4.56
C THR A 27 -3.66 4.97 5.70
N SER A 28 -2.62 5.06 6.53
CA SER A 28 -2.51 6.10 7.56
C SER A 28 -2.39 7.50 6.94
N PHE A 29 -1.57 7.65 5.90
CA PHE A 29 -1.41 8.92 5.19
C PHE A 29 -2.72 9.36 4.53
N THR A 30 -3.40 8.48 3.78
CA THR A 30 -4.68 8.80 3.15
C THR A 30 -5.78 9.09 4.19
N GLY A 31 -5.75 8.42 5.34
CA GLY A 31 -6.60 8.75 6.49
C GLY A 31 -6.39 10.18 7.01
N LYS A 32 -5.13 10.64 7.12
CA LYS A 32 -4.83 12.04 7.50
C LYS A 32 -5.31 13.03 6.46
N VAL A 33 -5.09 12.74 5.17
CA VAL A 33 -5.57 13.61 4.08
C VAL A 33 -7.10 13.71 4.10
N ARG A 34 -7.79 12.60 4.37
CA ARG A 34 -9.25 12.60 4.54
C ARG A 34 -9.70 13.48 5.69
N SER A 35 -9.06 13.37 6.85
CA SER A 35 -9.35 14.22 8.02
C SER A 35 -9.18 15.71 7.68
N VAL A 36 -8.06 16.09 7.07
CA VAL A 36 -7.81 17.48 6.67
C VAL A 36 -8.84 17.95 5.64
N LYS A 37 -9.22 17.10 4.68
CA LYS A 37 -10.27 17.41 3.70
C LYS A 37 -11.63 17.65 4.38
N GLU A 38 -11.98 16.84 5.37
CA GLU A 38 -13.23 16.98 6.15
C GLU A 38 -13.24 18.30 6.93
N ASP A 39 -12.10 18.70 7.51
CA ASP A 39 -11.93 19.98 8.21
C ASP A 39 -12.06 21.21 7.28
N MET A 40 -11.79 21.05 5.98
CA MET A 40 -11.92 22.15 5.02
C MET A 40 -13.37 22.51 4.68
N CYS A 41 -14.37 21.71 5.08
CA CYS A 41 -15.78 21.98 4.78
C CYS A 41 -16.24 23.32 5.36
N LEU A 42 -16.81 24.19 4.51
CA LEU A 42 -17.42 25.45 4.96
C LEU A 42 -18.67 25.13 5.80
N THR A 43 -18.58 25.33 7.12
CA THR A 43 -19.67 25.11 8.07
C THR A 43 -20.76 26.18 8.00
N THR A 44 -20.51 27.28 7.29
CA THR A 44 -21.41 28.43 7.18
C THR A 44 -21.97 28.59 5.77
N ARG A 45 -23.27 28.94 5.70
CA ARG A 45 -23.95 29.23 4.44
C ARG A 45 -23.27 30.42 3.73
N PRO A 46 -22.91 30.32 2.44
CA PRO A 46 -22.32 31.42 1.69
C PRO A 46 -23.18 32.69 1.77
N GLN A 47 -22.56 33.85 2.07
CA GLN A 47 -23.26 35.13 2.20
C GLN A 47 -22.90 36.12 1.08
N SER A 48 -21.86 35.85 0.31
CA SER A 48 -21.39 36.70 -0.78
C SER A 48 -21.04 35.90 -2.04
N THR A 49 -20.95 36.59 -3.18
CA THR A 49 -20.44 36.00 -4.43
C THR A 49 -19.03 35.43 -4.28
N LEU A 50 -18.20 36.02 -3.41
CA LEU A 50 -16.87 35.51 -3.10
C LEU A 50 -16.95 34.16 -2.37
N ASP A 51 -17.87 34.02 -1.41
CA ASP A 51 -18.08 32.77 -0.68
C ASP A 51 -18.55 31.64 -1.59
N PHE A 52 -19.44 31.92 -2.55
CA PHE A 52 -19.86 30.94 -3.56
C PHE A 52 -18.68 30.48 -4.44
N ARG A 53 -17.80 31.40 -4.85
CA ARG A 53 -16.60 31.06 -5.62
C ARG A 53 -15.62 30.22 -4.79
N HIS A 54 -15.40 30.57 -3.53
CA HIS A 54 -14.57 29.77 -2.62
C HIS A 54 -15.15 28.38 -2.40
N ALA A 55 -16.46 28.26 -2.17
CA ALA A 55 -17.13 26.96 -2.03
C ALA A 55 -16.98 26.09 -3.29
N ALA A 56 -17.08 26.68 -4.49
CA ALA A 56 -16.89 25.97 -5.74
C ALA A 56 -15.45 25.46 -5.92
N VAL A 57 -14.45 26.30 -5.64
CA VAL A 57 -13.03 25.92 -5.68
C VAL A 57 -12.75 24.80 -4.68
N LEU A 58 -13.25 24.94 -3.45
CA LEU A 58 -13.12 23.93 -2.42
C LEU A 58 -13.77 22.59 -2.85
N GLY A 59 -14.94 22.65 -3.49
CA GLY A 59 -15.59 21.46 -4.05
C GLY A 59 -14.76 20.74 -5.12
N VAL A 60 -13.97 21.47 -5.92
CA VAL A 60 -13.03 20.88 -6.88
C VAL A 60 -11.85 20.24 -6.15
N VAL A 61 -11.24 20.95 -5.20
CA VAL A 61 -10.09 20.47 -4.43
C VAL A 61 -10.43 19.19 -3.66
N THR A 62 -11.55 19.19 -2.93
CA THR A 62 -12.02 18.04 -2.14
C THR A 62 -12.27 16.81 -3.02
N ARG A 63 -12.87 16.99 -4.21
CA ARG A 63 -13.06 15.90 -5.18
C ARG A 63 -11.73 15.34 -5.69
N CYS A 64 -10.76 16.19 -6.03
CA CYS A 64 -9.44 15.75 -6.43
C CYS A 64 -8.73 14.96 -5.32
N LEU A 65 -8.89 15.39 -4.06
CA LEU A 65 -8.36 14.67 -2.91
C LEU A 65 -9.03 13.30 -2.73
N ASP A 66 -10.35 13.20 -2.93
CA ASP A 66 -11.06 11.92 -2.87
C ASP A 66 -10.55 10.93 -3.92
N THR A 67 -10.43 11.36 -5.18
CA THR A 67 -9.86 10.51 -6.24
C THR A 67 -8.44 10.07 -5.89
N ALA A 68 -7.59 10.97 -5.39
CA ALA A 68 -6.22 10.63 -5.02
C ALA A 68 -6.14 9.66 -3.82
N ILE A 69 -7.02 9.80 -2.83
CA ILE A 69 -7.12 8.89 -1.69
C ILE A 69 -7.50 7.49 -2.16
N ASP A 70 -8.53 7.39 -3.00
CA ASP A 70 -9.04 6.10 -3.48
C ASP A 70 -8.00 5.39 -4.35
N ASP A 71 -7.37 6.10 -5.28
CA ASP A 71 -6.28 5.57 -6.12
C ASP A 71 -5.11 5.05 -5.27
N LYS A 72 -4.71 5.81 -4.24
CA LYS A 72 -3.59 5.40 -3.38
C LYS A 72 -3.94 4.20 -2.51
N ASN A 73 -5.16 4.12 -1.99
CA ASN A 73 -5.62 2.96 -1.24
C ASN A 73 -5.70 1.71 -2.13
N ALA A 74 -6.21 1.84 -3.36
CA ALA A 74 -6.26 0.74 -4.32
C ALA A 74 -4.86 0.21 -4.65
N ILE A 75 -3.92 1.11 -5.01
CA ILE A 75 -2.54 0.74 -5.32
C ILE A 75 -1.85 0.08 -4.12
N ALA A 76 -2.06 0.61 -2.91
CA ALA A 76 -1.48 0.05 -1.70
C ALA A 76 -2.02 -1.36 -1.43
N GLY A 77 -3.34 -1.56 -1.55
CA GLY A 77 -3.98 -2.87 -1.38
C GLY A 77 -3.53 -3.90 -2.41
N ASP A 78 -3.51 -3.52 -3.69
CA ASP A 78 -3.05 -4.37 -4.79
C ASP A 78 -1.58 -4.80 -4.61
N THR A 79 -0.72 -3.84 -4.26
CA THR A 79 0.70 -4.12 -4.03
C THR A 79 0.87 -5.07 -2.86
N HIS A 80 0.17 -4.82 -1.74
CA HIS A 80 0.22 -5.68 -0.57
C HIS A 80 -0.20 -7.12 -0.89
N SER A 81 -1.35 -7.29 -1.54
CA SER A 81 -1.89 -8.60 -1.93
C SER A 81 -0.90 -9.37 -2.82
N ARG A 82 -0.39 -8.72 -3.88
CA ARG A 82 0.58 -9.35 -4.79
C ARG A 82 1.88 -9.74 -4.10
N THR A 83 2.37 -8.92 -3.16
CA THR A 83 3.59 -9.22 -2.43
C THR A 83 3.38 -10.36 -1.44
N VAL A 84 2.23 -10.44 -0.77
CA VAL A 84 1.86 -11.58 0.09
C VAL A 84 1.77 -12.87 -0.74
N ASP A 85 1.10 -12.83 -1.89
CA ASP A 85 1.00 -13.96 -2.81
C ASP A 85 2.38 -14.44 -3.29
N ALA A 86 3.26 -13.50 -3.65
CA ALA A 86 4.63 -13.80 -4.04
C ALA A 86 5.40 -14.46 -2.89
N GLY A 87 5.33 -13.91 -1.68
CA GLY A 87 5.97 -14.47 -0.48
C GLY A 87 5.49 -15.90 -0.20
N ASN A 88 4.19 -16.16 -0.28
CA ASN A 88 3.65 -17.51 -0.10
C ASN A 88 4.19 -18.50 -1.15
N ARG A 89 4.24 -18.10 -2.43
CA ARG A 89 4.78 -18.95 -3.51
C ARG A 89 6.27 -19.24 -3.33
N TYR A 90 7.06 -18.27 -2.86
CA TYR A 90 8.47 -18.50 -2.54
C TYR A 90 8.62 -19.52 -1.42
N GLN A 91 7.87 -19.35 -0.32
CA GLN A 91 7.88 -20.29 0.81
C GLN A 91 7.49 -21.72 0.39
N ASP A 92 6.44 -21.87 -0.42
CA ASP A 92 6.02 -23.18 -0.95
C ASP A 92 7.12 -23.83 -1.81
N THR A 93 7.79 -23.01 -2.63
CA THR A 93 8.89 -23.47 -3.48
C THR A 93 10.09 -23.92 -2.65
N ASP A 94 10.44 -23.18 -1.60
CA ASP A 94 11.53 -23.53 -0.68
C ASP A 94 11.23 -24.82 0.08
N ILE A 95 10.00 -25.02 0.56
CA ILE A 95 9.56 -26.27 1.19
C ILE A 95 9.70 -27.44 0.21
N ALA A 96 9.22 -27.28 -1.03
CA ALA A 96 9.30 -28.31 -2.06
C ALA A 96 10.75 -28.62 -2.45
N GLY A 97 11.61 -27.61 -2.56
CA GLY A 97 13.04 -27.74 -2.81
C GLY A 97 13.75 -28.49 -1.67
N GLY A 98 13.54 -28.07 -0.43
CA GLY A 98 14.12 -28.70 0.76
C GLY A 98 13.65 -30.15 0.97
N ALA A 99 12.44 -30.51 0.55
CA ALA A 99 11.98 -31.89 0.54
C ALA A 99 12.70 -32.76 -0.51
N ARG A 100 13.08 -32.18 -1.66
CA ARG A 100 13.84 -32.88 -2.71
C ARG A 100 15.29 -33.13 -2.29
N VAL A 101 15.94 -32.14 -1.69
CA VAL A 101 17.33 -32.26 -1.20
C VAL A 101 17.45 -33.36 -0.13
N ARG A 102 16.57 -33.36 0.88
CA ARG A 102 16.57 -34.39 1.92
C ARG A 102 16.37 -35.81 1.38
N ARG A 103 15.58 -35.96 0.31
CA ARG A 103 15.41 -37.26 -0.37
C ARG A 103 16.65 -37.69 -1.14
N SER A 104 17.38 -36.76 -1.77
CA SER A 104 18.62 -37.08 -2.48
C SER A 104 19.79 -37.40 -1.55
N GLU A 105 19.82 -36.85 -0.33
CA GLU A 105 20.85 -37.12 0.68
C GLU A 105 20.63 -38.44 1.45
N SER A 106 19.45 -39.05 1.31
CA SER A 106 19.10 -40.33 1.94
C SER A 106 19.35 -41.55 1.02
N ILE A 107 20.01 -41.34 -0.12
CA ILE A 107 20.42 -42.36 -1.11
C ILE A 107 21.94 -42.47 -1.10
#